data_AF-A0A0R0C2W8-F1
#
_entry.id   AF-A0A0R0C2W8-F1
#
_cell.length_a   1.000
_cell.length_b   1.000
_cell.length_c   1.000
_cell.angle_alpha   90.00
_cell.angle_beta   90.00
_cell.angle_gamma   90.00
#
_symmetry.space_group_name_H-M   'P 1'
#
loop_
_entity.id
_entity.type
_entity.pdbx_description
1 polymer ?
#
loop_
_entity_poly.entity_id
_entity_poly.type
_entity_poly.pdbx_seq_one_letter_code
_entity_poly.pdbx_strand_id
1 'polypeptide(L)'
;AHPVRGIELLDTVFYRERRAYLVGRVFGEHRFSPCVIVLVNDGQGLRADAVLTRRRDVAHLFGVSRSYFQANLGTVGDAVVFLRSLLPGKPIDEIYTVLGRAKQGKTERYRAFFGHFLDHPQEQLVHAEGTPGMVMAVFTLPSYPLVFKLIRDRFAWPKAMSRQQVEEKYALVFNLDRVGRLLDA
;
A
#
# COMPACT_ATOMS: atom_id res chain seq x y z
N ALA A 1 6.20 17.97 30.22
CA ALA A 1 6.14 17.98 28.74
C ALA A 1 7.36 17.22 28.21
N HIS A 2 7.23 16.34 27.22
CA HIS A 2 8.38 15.63 26.64
C HIS A 2 9.04 16.54 25.59
N PRO A 3 10.25 17.09 25.82
CA PRO A 3 10.85 18.03 24.90
C PRO A 3 11.21 17.34 23.58
N VAL A 4 10.95 18.03 22.46
CA VAL A 4 11.48 17.64 21.15
C VAL A 4 12.97 17.92 21.14
N ARG A 5 13.77 16.92 20.80
CA ARG A 5 15.24 17.00 20.74
C ARG A 5 15.73 17.28 19.32
N GLY A 6 14.98 16.87 18.30
CA GLY A 6 15.34 17.09 16.91
C GLY A 6 14.33 16.50 15.94
N ILE A 7 14.49 16.85 14.67
CA ILE A 7 13.75 16.28 13.55
C ILE A 7 14.78 15.81 12.53
N GLU A 8 14.60 14.60 12.03
CA GLU A 8 15.37 14.02 10.93
C GLU A 8 14.41 13.75 9.79
N LEU A 9 14.73 14.25 8.61
CA LEU A 9 13.94 14.06 7.38
C LEU A 9 14.81 13.34 6.36
N LEU A 10 14.20 12.51 5.53
CA LEU A 10 14.82 12.05 4.30
C LEU A 10 15.04 13.25 3.37
N ASP A 11 16.20 13.30 2.72
CA ASP A 11 16.48 14.31 1.67
C ASP A 11 15.53 14.13 0.48
N THR A 12 15.13 12.89 0.19
CA THR A 12 14.16 12.61 -0.87
C THR A 12 12.77 13.11 -0.49
N VAL A 13 12.24 14.01 -1.31
CA VAL A 13 10.83 14.42 -1.25
C VAL A 13 9.96 13.37 -1.95
N PHE A 14 8.87 12.99 -1.29
CA PHE A 14 7.88 12.07 -1.85
C PHE A 14 6.77 12.89 -2.47
N TYR A 15 6.32 12.53 -3.67
CA TYR A 15 5.24 13.22 -4.37
C TYR A 15 4.08 12.27 -4.61
N ARG A 16 2.86 12.73 -4.40
CA ARG A 16 1.65 11.99 -4.76
C ARG A 16 0.51 12.97 -4.96
N GLU A 17 -0.21 12.79 -6.06
CA GLU A 17 -1.26 13.72 -6.49
C GLU A 17 -0.71 15.16 -6.56
N ARG A 18 -1.38 16.15 -5.95
CA ARG A 18 -0.94 17.56 -5.93
C ARG A 18 -0.18 17.95 -4.65
N ARG A 19 0.48 16.98 -4.01
CA ARG A 19 1.12 17.14 -2.70
C ARG A 19 2.55 16.63 -2.72
N ALA A 20 3.41 17.32 -1.98
CA ALA A 20 4.76 16.86 -1.64
C ALA A 20 4.81 16.49 -0.16
N TYR A 21 5.65 15.53 0.20
CA TYR A 21 5.72 14.99 1.54
C TYR A 21 7.19 14.89 1.96
N LEU A 22 7.54 15.62 3.01
CA LEU A 22 8.82 15.45 3.69
C LEU A 22 8.61 14.39 4.75
N VAL A 23 9.36 13.29 4.66
CA VAL A 23 9.12 12.09 5.47
C VAL A 23 10.29 11.88 6.41
N GLY A 24 9.99 11.67 7.69
CA GLY A 24 11.03 11.65 8.71
C GLY A 24 10.56 11.18 10.08
N ARG A 25 11.30 11.59 11.11
CA ARG A 25 11.06 11.31 12.53
C ARG A 25 11.23 12.57 13.35
N VAL A 26 10.45 12.65 14.42
CA VAL A 26 10.68 13.59 15.51
C VAL A 26 11.22 12.81 16.70
N PHE A 27 12.37 13.24 17.21
CA PHE A 27 13.02 12.66 18.38
C PHE A 27 12.56 13.36 19.65
N GLY A 28 12.10 12.57 20.61
CA GLY A 28 12.07 12.96 22.01
C GLY A 28 13.26 12.36 22.74
N GLU A 29 13.23 12.43 24.06
CA GLU A 29 14.35 12.00 24.93
C GLU A 29 14.62 10.49 24.92
N HIS A 30 13.58 9.67 24.86
CA HIS A 30 13.69 8.20 24.93
C HIS A 30 13.01 7.47 23.77
N ARG A 31 12.35 8.21 22.87
CA ARG A 31 11.56 7.65 21.78
C ARG A 31 11.51 8.59 20.61
N PHE A 32 11.27 8.05 19.43
CA PHE A 32 10.87 8.84 18.27
C PHE A 32 9.44 8.51 17.84
N SER A 33 8.83 9.46 17.13
CA SER A 33 7.58 9.27 16.40
C SER A 33 7.83 9.61 14.92
N PRO A 34 7.03 9.06 13.99
CA PRO A 34 7.05 9.55 12.61
C PRO A 34 6.81 11.06 12.57
N CYS A 35 7.35 11.72 11.56
CA CYS A 35 7.08 13.12 11.25
C CYS A 35 6.93 13.23 9.73
N VAL A 36 5.73 13.51 9.25
CA VAL A 36 5.48 13.76 7.84
C VAL A 36 4.92 15.17 7.68
N ILE A 37 5.66 16.03 7.00
CA ILE A 37 5.22 17.39 6.67
C ILE A 37 4.61 17.33 5.27
N VAL A 38 3.32 17.65 5.19
CA VAL A 38 2.57 17.65 3.94
C VAL A 38 2.62 19.06 3.36
N LEU A 39 3.14 19.19 2.16
CA LEU A 39 3.25 20.44 1.42
C LEU A 39 2.23 20.47 0.28
N VAL A 40 1.67 21.66 0.07
CA VAL A 40 0.80 21.96 -1.07
C VAL A 40 1.32 23.22 -1.75
N ASN A 41 1.07 23.31 -3.05
CA ASN A 41 1.39 24.47 -3.85
C ASN A 41 0.12 24.90 -4.59
N ASP A 42 -0.42 26.04 -4.19
CA ASP A 42 -1.63 26.64 -4.77
C ASP A 42 -1.36 28.08 -5.22
N GLY A 43 -2.41 28.85 -5.54
CA GLY A 43 -2.26 30.23 -5.99
C GLY A 43 -1.60 31.17 -4.96
N GLN A 44 -1.51 30.76 -3.69
CA GLN A 44 -0.82 31.50 -2.63
C GLN A 44 0.63 31.03 -2.42
N GLY A 45 1.12 30.09 -3.24
CA GLY A 45 2.47 29.54 -3.18
C GLY A 45 2.59 28.25 -2.36
N LEU A 46 3.84 27.89 -2.04
CA LEU A 46 4.17 26.68 -1.30
C LEU A 46 3.93 26.88 0.21
N ARG A 47 3.18 25.97 0.83
CA ARG A 47 2.93 25.99 2.27
C ARG A 47 2.81 24.60 2.87
N ALA A 48 3.07 24.49 4.17
CA ALA A 48 2.74 23.30 4.95
C ALA A 48 1.22 23.26 5.20
N ASP A 49 0.57 22.17 4.77
CA ASP A 49 -0.86 21.94 4.93
C ASP A 49 -1.17 21.15 6.21
N ALA A 50 -0.28 20.22 6.58
CA ALA A 50 -0.42 19.39 7.77
C ALA A 50 0.93 18.83 8.22
N VAL A 51 1.00 18.44 9.49
CA VAL A 51 2.10 17.63 10.05
C VAL A 51 1.52 16.39 10.71
N LEU A 52 1.89 15.21 10.21
CA LEU A 52 1.44 13.92 10.73
C LEU A 52 2.52 13.33 11.64
N THR A 53 2.19 13.15 12.92
CA THR A 53 3.11 12.59 13.92
C THR A 53 2.65 11.26 14.51
N ARG A 54 1.38 10.88 14.30
CA ARG A 54 0.83 9.62 14.80
C ARG A 54 1.11 8.51 13.80
N ARG A 55 1.63 7.38 14.28
CA ARG A 55 1.92 6.19 13.45
C ARG A 55 0.72 5.76 12.60
N ARG A 56 -0.50 5.80 13.16
CA ARG A 56 -1.72 5.42 12.43
C ARG A 56 -2.00 6.33 11.22
N ASP A 57 -1.75 7.63 11.35
CA ASP A 57 -2.04 8.60 10.29
C ASP A 57 -1.02 8.44 9.17
N VAL A 58 0.25 8.19 9.54
CA VAL A 58 1.32 7.86 8.57
C VAL A 58 1.07 6.50 7.92
N ALA A 59 0.63 5.48 8.66
CA ALA A 59 0.29 4.18 8.08
C ALA A 59 -0.83 4.29 7.03
N HIS A 60 -1.85 5.12 7.30
CA HIS A 60 -2.90 5.40 6.34
C HIS A 60 -2.39 6.18 5.12
N LEU A 61 -1.47 7.14 5.32
CA LEU A 61 -0.82 7.86 4.24
C LEU A 61 -0.04 6.91 3.32
N PHE A 62 0.65 5.91 3.88
CA PHE A 62 1.35 4.87 3.14
C PHE A 62 0.44 3.66 2.86
N GLY A 63 -0.88 3.83 2.70
CA GLY A 63 -1.81 2.75 2.37
C GLY A 63 -1.74 2.29 0.90
N VAL A 64 -1.99 1.00 0.64
CA VAL A 64 -2.00 0.41 -0.72
C VAL A 64 -3.23 0.77 -1.56
N SER A 65 -4.26 1.34 -0.94
CA SER A 65 -5.45 1.82 -1.66
C SER A 65 -5.25 3.16 -2.38
N ARG A 66 -4.06 3.76 -2.25
CA ARG A 66 -3.70 5.03 -2.90
C ARG A 66 -2.73 4.79 -4.06
N SER A 67 -2.54 5.82 -4.87
CA SER A 67 -1.47 5.85 -5.87
C SER A 67 -0.10 5.74 -5.21
N TYR A 68 0.90 5.26 -5.96
CA TYR A 68 2.27 5.16 -5.49
C TYR A 68 2.86 6.55 -5.26
N PHE A 69 3.82 6.65 -4.33
CA PHE A 69 4.67 7.82 -4.24
C PHE A 69 5.67 7.83 -5.40
N GLN A 70 5.82 9.01 -6.00
CA GLN A 70 6.93 9.33 -6.88
C GLN A 70 8.05 9.91 -6.02
N ALA A 71 9.17 9.21 -5.94
CA ALA A 71 10.33 9.60 -5.15
C ALA A 71 11.60 9.18 -5.87
N ASN A 72 12.55 10.12 -6.00
CA ASN A 72 13.86 9.84 -6.58
C ASN A 72 14.77 9.25 -5.49
N LEU A 73 14.65 7.93 -5.29
CA LEU A 73 15.40 7.19 -4.29
C LEU A 73 16.72 6.70 -4.89
N GLY A 74 17.85 7.17 -4.35
CA GLY A 74 19.17 6.66 -4.73
C GLY A 74 19.32 5.18 -4.40
N THR A 75 18.98 4.80 -3.17
CA THR A 75 18.94 3.40 -2.71
C THR A 75 17.56 3.06 -2.16
N VAL A 76 16.81 2.23 -2.89
CA VAL A 76 15.45 1.81 -2.46
C VAL A 76 15.50 1.02 -1.15
N GLY A 77 16.52 0.18 -0.95
CA GLY A 77 16.68 -0.63 0.26
C GLY A 77 16.74 0.21 1.54
N ASP A 78 17.54 1.28 1.53
CA ASP A 78 17.69 2.18 2.68
C ASP A 78 16.37 2.87 3.02
N ALA A 79 15.64 3.33 1.99
CA ALA A 79 14.31 3.92 2.17
C ALA A 79 13.30 2.91 2.76
N VAL A 80 13.34 1.66 2.31
CA VAL A 80 12.50 0.58 2.86
C VAL A 80 12.84 0.33 4.32
N VAL A 81 14.12 0.20 4.68
CA VAL A 81 14.57 0.01 6.07
C VAL A 81 14.13 1.18 6.94
N PHE A 82 14.32 2.41 6.46
CA PHE A 82 13.87 3.61 7.14
C PHE A 82 12.36 3.60 7.39
N LEU A 83 11.55 3.37 6.36
CA LEU A 83 10.10 3.35 6.46
C LEU A 83 9.59 2.21 7.35
N ARG A 84 10.25 1.04 7.38
CA ARG A 84 9.90 -0.07 8.29
C ARG A 84 10.00 0.34 9.76
N SER A 85 10.98 1.16 10.13
CA SER A 85 11.06 1.65 11.51
C SER A 85 10.03 2.75 11.84
N LEU A 86 9.43 3.41 10.84
CA LEU A 86 8.26 4.27 11.03
C LEU A 86 6.96 3.46 11.14
N LEU A 87 6.87 2.39 10.34
CA LEU A 87 5.68 1.59 10.07
C LEU A 87 5.95 0.10 10.37
N PRO A 88 6.25 -0.29 11.62
CA PRO A 88 6.72 -1.64 11.94
C PRO A 88 5.69 -2.74 11.67
N GLY A 89 4.38 -2.42 11.74
CA GLY A 89 3.30 -3.37 11.44
C GLY A 89 2.93 -3.46 9.97
N LYS A 90 3.62 -2.72 9.09
CA LYS A 90 3.29 -2.73 7.65
C LYS A 90 4.10 -3.82 6.94
N PRO A 91 3.45 -4.70 6.17
CA PRO A 91 4.14 -5.71 5.37
C PRO A 91 5.15 -5.09 4.41
N ILE A 92 6.28 -5.79 4.20
CA ILE A 92 7.37 -5.28 3.37
C ILE A 92 6.97 -5.15 1.89
N ASP A 93 6.12 -6.04 1.39
CA ASP A 93 5.57 -5.96 0.04
C ASP A 93 4.79 -4.67 -0.17
N GLU A 94 3.98 -4.28 0.82
CA GLU A 94 3.23 -3.03 0.76
C GLU A 94 4.15 -1.81 0.76
N ILE A 95 5.27 -1.84 1.50
CA ILE A 95 6.26 -0.74 1.50
C ILE A 95 6.89 -0.60 0.10
N TYR A 96 7.32 -1.70 -0.52
CA TYR A 96 7.84 -1.64 -1.89
C TYR A 96 6.79 -1.11 -2.88
N THR A 97 5.56 -1.59 -2.77
CA THR A 97 4.46 -1.17 -3.64
C THR A 97 4.20 0.32 -3.53
N VAL A 98 4.08 0.88 -2.33
CA VAL A 98 3.82 2.33 -2.16
C VAL A 98 4.98 3.22 -2.60
N LEU A 99 6.21 2.68 -2.68
CA LEU A 99 7.38 3.35 -3.28
C LEU A 99 7.42 3.25 -4.82
N GLY A 100 6.36 2.75 -5.45
CA GLY A 100 6.30 2.55 -6.90
C GLY A 100 7.15 1.37 -7.39
N ARG A 101 7.50 0.43 -6.50
CA ARG A 101 8.25 -0.80 -6.84
C ARG A 101 7.31 -2.01 -6.83
N ALA A 102 6.18 -1.89 -7.52
CA ALA A 102 5.11 -2.90 -7.55
C ALA A 102 5.60 -4.31 -7.93
N LYS A 103 6.54 -4.43 -8.88
CA LYS A 103 7.15 -5.72 -9.24
C LYS A 103 7.88 -6.36 -8.06
N GLN A 104 8.66 -5.57 -7.30
CA GLN A 104 9.34 -6.06 -6.10
C GLN A 104 8.34 -6.37 -4.98
N GLY A 105 7.32 -5.53 -4.81
CA GLY A 105 6.22 -5.79 -3.88
C GLY A 105 5.56 -7.14 -4.17
N LYS A 106 5.27 -7.46 -5.44
CA LYS A 106 4.74 -8.76 -5.84
C LYS A 106 5.66 -9.92 -5.46
N THR A 107 6.97 -9.78 -5.67
CA THR A 107 7.96 -10.78 -5.26
C THR A 107 7.95 -11.01 -3.76
N GLU A 108 7.95 -9.95 -2.95
CA GLU A 108 7.92 -10.06 -1.49
C GLU A 108 6.59 -10.64 -0.98
N ARG A 109 5.46 -10.27 -1.61
CA ARG A 109 4.15 -10.84 -1.29
C ARG A 109 4.12 -12.34 -1.56
N TYR A 110 4.66 -12.76 -2.71
CA TYR A 110 4.77 -14.17 -3.04
C TYR A 110 5.61 -14.93 -2.02
N ARG A 111 6.78 -14.39 -1.63
CA ARG A 111 7.65 -14.99 -0.60
C ARG A 111 6.93 -15.12 0.74
N ALA A 112 6.27 -14.06 1.19
CA ALA A 112 5.52 -14.06 2.45
C ALA A 112 4.36 -15.07 2.43
N PHE A 113 3.60 -15.11 1.33
CA PHE A 113 2.51 -16.07 1.15
C PHE A 113 3.02 -17.51 1.12
N PHE A 114 4.07 -17.79 0.36
CA PHE A 114 4.61 -19.14 0.23
C PHE A 114 5.21 -19.63 1.55
N GLY A 115 5.87 -18.75 2.31
CA GLY A 115 6.32 -19.06 3.67
C GLY A 115 5.15 -19.46 4.57
N HIS A 116 4.10 -18.64 4.64
CA HIS A 116 2.88 -18.95 5.41
C HIS A 116 2.27 -20.29 4.99
N PHE A 117 2.15 -20.54 3.68
CA PHE A 117 1.59 -21.78 3.17
C PHE A 117 2.41 -23.01 3.55
N LEU A 118 3.75 -22.90 3.59
CA LEU A 118 4.65 -23.97 4.05
C LEU A 118 4.56 -24.20 5.56
N ASP A 119 4.39 -23.12 6.35
CA ASP A 119 4.25 -23.20 7.81
C ASP A 119 2.89 -23.78 8.25
N HIS A 120 1.89 -23.71 7.37
CA HIS A 120 0.53 -24.22 7.61
C HIS A 120 0.09 -25.26 6.55
N PRO A 121 0.78 -26.42 6.46
CA PRO A 121 0.59 -27.38 5.37
C PRO A 121 -0.79 -28.07 5.34
N GLN A 122 -1.55 -27.97 6.44
CA GLN A 122 -2.91 -28.51 6.54
C GLN A 122 -3.98 -27.47 6.17
N GLU A 123 -3.61 -26.21 5.99
CA GLU A 123 -4.53 -25.16 5.60
C GLU A 123 -4.95 -25.33 4.14
N GLN A 124 -6.26 -25.24 3.89
CA GLN A 124 -6.82 -25.40 2.55
C GLN A 124 -7.29 -24.06 2.00
N LEU A 125 -7.12 -23.88 0.70
CA LEU A 125 -7.81 -22.81 -0.02
C LEU A 125 -9.30 -23.07 0.00
N VAL A 126 -10.05 -22.17 0.61
CA VAL A 126 -11.52 -22.23 0.70
C VAL A 126 -12.14 -21.08 -0.09
N HIS A 127 -13.42 -21.17 -0.38
CA HIS A 127 -14.16 -20.02 -0.91
C HIS A 127 -14.16 -18.88 0.10
N ALA A 128 -13.91 -17.65 -0.38
CA ALA A 128 -14.04 -16.48 0.48
C ALA A 128 -15.49 -16.31 0.94
N GLU A 129 -15.67 -15.89 2.20
CA GLU A 129 -16.99 -15.63 2.76
C GLU A 129 -17.74 -14.52 2.00
N GLY A 130 -19.07 -14.63 1.95
CA GLY A 130 -19.96 -13.67 1.30
C GLY A 130 -20.72 -14.25 0.10
N THR A 131 -21.38 -13.37 -0.65
CA THR A 131 -22.21 -13.78 -1.80
C THR A 131 -21.32 -14.21 -2.97
N PRO A 132 -21.47 -15.44 -3.50
CA PRO A 132 -20.69 -15.89 -4.64
C PRO A 132 -20.85 -14.96 -5.86
N GLY A 133 -19.72 -14.52 -6.40
CA GLY A 133 -19.70 -13.66 -7.59
C GLY A 133 -20.12 -14.41 -8.86
N MET A 134 -20.89 -13.73 -9.72
CA MET A 134 -21.33 -14.27 -11.02
C MET A 134 -20.21 -14.32 -12.08
N VAL A 135 -19.14 -13.56 -11.88
CA VAL A 135 -18.02 -13.39 -12.83
C VAL A 135 -16.70 -13.92 -12.29
N MET A 136 -16.45 -13.72 -10.98
CA MET A 136 -15.23 -14.16 -10.31
C MET A 136 -15.53 -15.33 -9.37
N ALA A 137 -14.67 -16.34 -9.36
CA ALA A 137 -14.51 -17.25 -8.24
C ALA A 137 -13.46 -16.67 -7.29
N VAL A 138 -13.78 -16.57 -6.00
CA VAL A 138 -12.91 -15.96 -5.00
C VAL A 138 -12.57 -16.99 -3.93
N PHE A 139 -11.28 -17.15 -3.67
CA PHE A 139 -10.74 -18.09 -2.67
C PHE A 139 -9.86 -17.34 -1.68
N THR A 140 -9.66 -17.92 -0.50
CA THR A 140 -8.78 -17.39 0.55
C THR A 140 -8.15 -18.55 1.32
N LEU A 141 -7.07 -18.25 2.04
CA LEU A 141 -6.66 -19.06 3.19
C LEU A 141 -7.28 -18.42 4.45
N PRO A 142 -7.97 -19.17 5.33
CA PRO A 142 -8.64 -18.59 6.50
C PRO A 142 -7.73 -17.73 7.40
N SER A 143 -6.46 -18.10 7.54
CA SER A 143 -5.50 -17.43 8.42
C SER A 143 -4.63 -16.38 7.72
N TYR A 144 -4.78 -16.19 6.40
CA TYR A 144 -3.93 -15.28 5.63
C TYR A 144 -4.76 -14.15 4.98
N PRO A 145 -4.37 -12.87 5.12
CA PRO A 145 -5.17 -11.72 4.69
C PRO A 145 -5.04 -11.45 3.17
N LEU A 146 -5.29 -12.47 2.34
CA LEU A 146 -5.25 -12.38 0.88
C LEU A 146 -6.38 -13.18 0.25
N VAL A 147 -7.04 -12.58 -0.75
CA VAL A 147 -8.00 -13.28 -1.60
C VAL A 147 -7.44 -13.51 -2.99
N PHE A 148 -7.69 -14.70 -3.53
CA PHE A 148 -7.38 -15.08 -4.91
C PHE A 148 -8.65 -14.94 -5.74
N LYS A 149 -8.58 -14.17 -6.82
CA LYS A 149 -9.71 -13.96 -7.72
C LYS A 149 -9.40 -14.61 -9.07
N LEU A 150 -10.22 -15.58 -9.45
CA LEU A 150 -10.16 -16.24 -10.75
C LEU A 150 -11.39 -15.85 -11.58
N ILE A 151 -11.17 -15.44 -12.83
CA ILE A 151 -12.28 -15.21 -13.77
C ILE A 151 -12.89 -16.56 -14.12
N ARG A 152 -14.20 -16.73 -13.92
CA ARG A 152 -14.91 -17.97 -14.26
C ARG A 152 -14.85 -18.23 -15.77
N ASP A 153 -14.86 -19.49 -16.17
CA ASP A 153 -14.91 -19.86 -17.59
C ASP A 153 -16.27 -19.55 -18.22
N ARG A 154 -17.35 -19.64 -17.42
CA ARG A 154 -18.72 -19.29 -17.81
C ARG A 154 -19.33 -18.36 -16.76
N PHE A 155 -19.88 -17.25 -17.23
CA PHE A 155 -20.53 -16.26 -16.35
C PHE A 155 -21.99 -16.63 -16.12
N ALA A 156 -22.46 -16.41 -14.89
CA ALA A 156 -23.86 -16.65 -14.57
C ALA A 156 -24.77 -15.58 -15.20
N TRP A 157 -25.97 -15.97 -15.61
CA TRP A 157 -27.01 -15.04 -16.04
C TRP A 157 -27.30 -14.04 -14.90
N PRO A 158 -27.52 -12.73 -15.18
CA PRO A 158 -27.68 -12.08 -16.48
C PRO A 158 -26.38 -11.49 -17.08
N LYS A 159 -25.19 -11.91 -16.62
CA LYS A 159 -23.93 -11.27 -17.05
C LYS A 159 -23.59 -11.62 -18.50
N ALA A 160 -23.78 -10.65 -19.38
CA ALA A 160 -23.48 -10.75 -20.81
C ALA A 160 -22.09 -10.21 -21.21
N MET A 161 -21.18 -9.98 -20.24
CA MET A 161 -19.82 -9.53 -20.58
C MET A 161 -18.90 -10.69 -20.97
N SER A 162 -17.83 -10.40 -21.70
CA SER A 162 -16.75 -11.35 -22.00
C SER A 162 -15.63 -11.33 -20.95
N ARG A 163 -14.80 -12.38 -20.92
CA ARG A 163 -13.56 -12.41 -20.13
C ARG A 163 -12.64 -11.22 -20.45
N GLN A 164 -12.48 -10.90 -21.73
CA GLN A 164 -11.68 -9.76 -22.17
C GLN A 164 -12.17 -8.45 -21.55
N GLN A 165 -13.49 -8.21 -21.52
CA GLN A 165 -14.06 -7.01 -20.89
C GLN A 165 -13.82 -6.97 -19.37
N VAL A 166 -13.67 -8.12 -18.71
CA VAL A 166 -13.28 -8.18 -17.29
C VAL A 166 -11.81 -7.78 -17.14
N GLU A 167 -10.93 -8.35 -17.96
CA GLU A 167 -9.49 -8.06 -17.96
C GLU A 167 -9.22 -6.57 -18.26
N GLU A 168 -9.92 -5.99 -19.24
CA GLU A 168 -9.86 -4.56 -19.57
C GLU A 168 -10.26 -3.67 -18.38
N LYS A 169 -11.26 -4.08 -17.60
CA LYS A 169 -11.66 -3.35 -16.37
C LYS A 169 -10.59 -3.42 -15.29
N TYR A 170 -9.95 -4.58 -15.10
CA TYR A 170 -8.82 -4.70 -14.16
C TYR A 170 -7.63 -3.85 -14.62
N ALA A 171 -7.30 -3.87 -15.91
CA ALA A 171 -6.25 -3.03 -16.49
C ALA A 171 -6.56 -1.53 -16.34
N LEU A 172 -7.82 -1.13 -16.52
CA LEU A 172 -8.26 0.25 -16.30
C LEU A 172 -8.04 0.68 -14.85
N VAL A 173 -8.49 -0.12 -13.88
CA VAL A 173 -8.30 0.18 -12.45
C VAL A 173 -6.82 0.23 -12.07
N PHE A 174 -5.99 -0.63 -12.66
CA PHE A 174 -4.54 -0.63 -12.43
C PHE A 174 -3.87 0.67 -12.91
N ASN A 175 -4.36 1.27 -13.99
CA ASN A 175 -3.79 2.48 -14.59
C ASN A 175 -4.39 3.79 -14.05
N LEU A 176 -5.53 3.74 -13.36
CA LEU A 176 -6.19 4.92 -12.80
C LEU A 176 -5.71 5.25 -11.38
N ASP A 177 -5.86 6.51 -10.99
CA ASP A 177 -5.69 6.90 -9.59
C ASP A 177 -6.74 6.20 -8.73
N ARG A 178 -6.27 5.48 -7.71
CA ARG A 178 -7.11 4.68 -6.82
C ARG A 178 -7.82 5.51 -5.76
N VAL A 179 -7.38 6.76 -5.50
CA VAL A 179 -7.98 7.74 -4.58
C VAL A 179 -8.32 7.22 -3.16
N GLY A 180 -7.75 6.09 -2.74
CA GLY A 180 -8.05 5.43 -1.47
C GLY A 180 -9.26 4.48 -1.50
N ARG A 181 -9.92 4.28 -2.65
CA ARG A 181 -11.18 3.52 -2.79
C ARG A 181 -11.04 2.21 -3.56
N LEU A 182 -9.95 2.04 -4.30
CA LEU A 182 -9.65 0.84 -5.06
C LEU A 182 -8.37 0.19 -4.50
N LEU A 183 -8.37 -1.14 -4.42
CA LEU A 183 -7.19 -1.90 -4.03
C LEU A 183 -6.31 -2.14 -5.25
N ASP A 184 -4.99 -2.17 -5.04
CA ASP A 184 -4.04 -2.69 -6.02
C ASP A 184 -4.29 -4.19 -6.21
N ALA A 185 -4.37 -4.62 -7.47
CA ALA A 185 -4.74 -5.98 -7.86
C ALA A 185 -3.50 -6.87 -8.07
#